data_AF-A0A8D0G3T3-F1
#
_entry.id   AF-A0A8D0G3T3-F1
#
_cell.length_a   1.000
_cell.length_b   1.000
_cell.length_c   1.000
_cell.angle_alpha   90.00
_cell.angle_beta   90.00
_cell.angle_gamma   90.00
#
_symmetry.space_group_name_H-M   'P 1'
#
loop_
_entity.id
_entity.type
_entity.pdbx_description
1 polymer ?
#
loop_
_entity_poly.entity_id
_entity_poly.type
_entity_poly.pdbx_seq_one_letter_code
_entity_poly.pdbx_strand_id
1 'polypeptide(L)'
;MSDTIAECRLLQRLGADAVGMSTVPEVIVARHCGMRVFGFSLITNKAVLDYDTKEKANHEEVLEASRKSARTLEKMVSVLVQRIEHNNNLA
;
A
#
# COMPACT_ATOMS: atom_id res chain seq x y z
N MET A 1 6.97 11.74 -0.70
CA MET A 1 7.23 12.16 0.69
C MET A 1 8.40 11.32 1.17
N SER A 2 9.38 11.94 1.82
CA SER A 2 10.50 11.22 2.42
C SER A 2 10.41 11.44 3.92
N ASP A 3 9.85 10.46 4.64
CA ASP A 3 9.86 10.43 6.10
C ASP A 3 11.30 10.47 6.61
N THR A 4 11.51 11.11 7.76
CA THR A 4 12.82 11.12 8.39
C THR A 4 13.20 9.72 8.90
N ILE A 5 14.49 9.45 9.04
CA ILE A 5 14.97 8.17 9.58
C ILE A 5 14.41 7.91 10.99
N ALA A 6 14.23 8.97 11.79
CA ALA A 6 13.64 8.86 13.12
C ALA A 6 12.16 8.41 13.05
N GLU A 7 11.38 8.98 12.14
CA GLU A 7 9.99 8.60 11.90
C GLU A 7 9.89 7.16 11.36
N CYS A 8 10.71 6.78 10.38
CA CYS A 8 10.74 5.41 9.87
C CYS A 8 11.07 4.39 10.98
N ARG A 9 12.04 4.68 11.85
CA ARG A 9 12.38 3.82 13.00
C ARG A 9 11.26 3.75 14.02
N LEU A 10 10.58 4.86 14.27
CA LEU A 10 9.41 4.89 15.15
C LEU A 10 8.30 3.98 14.59
N LEU A 11 7.93 4.15 13.33
CA LEU A 11 6.88 3.36 12.67
C LEU A 11 7.23 1.87 12.63
N GLN A 12 8.49 1.53 12.34
CA GLN A 12 8.96 0.15 12.41
C GLN A 12 8.83 -0.44 13.83
N ARG A 13 9.21 0.33 14.87
CA ARG A 13 9.05 -0.10 16.27
C ARG A 13 7.59 -0.23 16.70
N LEU A 14 6.70 0.54 16.09
CA LEU A 14 5.24 0.42 16.27
C LEU A 14 4.65 -0.79 15.51
N GLY A 15 5.47 -1.52 14.74
CA GLY A 15 5.06 -2.73 14.03
C GLY A 15 4.49 -2.48 12.63
N ALA A 16 4.72 -1.30 12.03
CA ALA A 16 4.32 -1.06 10.66
C ALA A 16 5.28 -1.73 9.65
N ASP A 17 4.73 -2.59 8.78
CA ASP A 17 5.49 -3.22 7.69
C ASP A 17 5.53 -2.35 6.41
N ALA A 18 4.55 -1.46 6.24
CA ALA A 18 4.43 -0.54 5.11
C ALA A 18 3.86 0.81 5.58
N VAL A 19 4.31 1.89 4.93
CA VAL A 19 3.88 3.26 5.23
C VAL A 19 3.40 3.92 3.95
N GLY A 20 2.28 4.63 4.04
CA GLY A 20 1.67 5.34 2.93
C GLY A 20 0.81 6.50 3.45
N MET A 21 0.29 7.30 2.52
CA MET A 21 -0.44 8.54 2.83
C MET A 21 -1.95 8.44 2.56
N SER A 22 -2.44 7.28 2.15
CA SER A 22 -3.82 7.06 1.70
C SER A 22 -4.42 5.79 2.32
N THR A 23 -5.55 5.32 1.79
CA THR A 23 -6.19 4.04 2.12
C THR A 23 -6.89 4.00 3.47
N VAL A 24 -6.25 4.40 4.58
CA VAL A 24 -6.88 4.30 5.91
C VAL A 24 -8.22 5.04 5.99
N PRO A 25 -8.36 6.30 5.53
CA PRO A 25 -9.64 7.01 5.61
C PRO A 25 -10.74 6.34 4.74
N GLU A 26 -10.38 5.86 3.56
CA GLU A 26 -11.30 5.19 2.63
C GLU A 26 -11.83 3.87 3.22
N VAL A 27 -10.94 3.08 3.83
CA VAL A 27 -11.30 1.81 4.48
C VAL A 27 -12.23 2.05 5.66
N ILE A 28 -11.98 3.06 6.48
CA ILE A 28 -12.83 3.40 7.62
C ILE A 28 -14.26 3.70 7.16
N VAL A 29 -14.42 4.54 6.13
CA VAL A 29 -15.75 4.89 5.59
C VAL A 29 -16.43 3.68 4.95
N ALA A 30 -15.71 2.89 4.15
CA ALA A 30 -16.28 1.69 3.52
C ALA A 30 -16.76 0.66 4.55
N ARG A 31 -15.99 0.43 5.62
CA ARG A 31 -16.38 -0.46 6.73
C ARG A 31 -17.56 0.08 7.52
N HIS A 32 -17.60 1.40 7.75
CA HIS A 32 -18.75 2.04 8.38
C HIS A 32 -20.04 1.83 7.57
N CYS A 33 -19.96 1.81 6.24
CA CYS A 33 -21.07 1.49 5.34
C CYS A 33 -21.37 -0.03 5.20
N GLY A 34 -20.73 -0.90 6.00
CA GLY A 34 -20.95 -2.34 5.96
C GLY A 34 -20.30 -3.05 4.77
N MET A 35 -19.42 -2.38 4.01
CA MET A 35 -18.78 -2.98 2.83
C MET A 35 -17.70 -4.00 3.22
N ARG A 36 -17.57 -5.05 2.40
CA ARG A 36 -16.41 -5.96 2.44
C ARG A 36 -15.22 -5.23 1.81
N VAL A 37 -14.09 -5.16 2.50
CA VAL A 37 -12.91 -4.42 2.06
C VAL A 37 -11.72 -5.36 1.96
N PHE A 38 -10.98 -5.25 0.85
CA PHE A 38 -9.68 -5.87 0.63
C PHE A 38 -8.69 -4.77 0.24
N GLY A 39 -7.53 -4.73 0.91
CA GLY A 39 -6.47 -3.76 0.64
C GLY A 39 -5.13 -4.43 0.45
N PHE A 40 -4.30 -3.87 -0.43
CA PHE A 40 -2.92 -4.29 -0.62
C PHE A 40 -2.06 -3.06 -0.91
N SER A 41 -0.76 -3.15 -0.66
CA SER A 41 0.20 -2.08 -0.94
C SER A 41 1.29 -2.60 -1.86
N LEU A 42 1.58 -1.87 -2.94
CA LEU A 42 2.78 -2.11 -3.74
C LEU A 42 3.95 -1.41 -3.05
N ILE A 43 4.94 -2.19 -2.61
CA ILE A 43 6.19 -1.62 -2.08
C ILE A 43 7.00 -1.05 -3.23
N THR A 44 6.99 0.28 -3.35
CA THR A 44 7.62 1.00 -4.46
C THR A 44 9.03 1.49 -4.15
N ASN A 45 9.35 1.64 -2.87
CA ASN A 45 10.68 1.94 -2.36
C ASN A 45 10.86 1.30 -0.98
N LYS A 46 12.10 1.14 -0.55
CA LYS A 46 12.41 0.74 0.83
C LYS A 46 12.57 1.98 1.71
N ALA A 47 12.10 1.91 2.96
CA ALA A 47 12.31 2.95 3.93
C ALA A 47 13.79 3.02 4.34
N VAL A 48 14.34 4.22 4.45
CA VAL A 48 15.72 4.46 4.85
C VAL A 48 15.79 4.47 6.38
N LEU A 49 16.49 3.49 6.95
CA LEU A 49 16.60 3.30 8.40
C LEU A 49 17.99 3.62 8.96
N ASP A 50 18.96 3.89 8.08
CA ASP A 50 20.33 4.21 8.45
C ASP A 50 20.70 5.62 7.96
N TYR A 51 21.50 6.33 8.77
CA TYR A 51 22.02 7.65 8.43
C TYR A 51 23.18 7.58 7.44
N ASP A 52 23.84 6.42 7.34
CA ASP A 52 24.97 6.20 6.42
C ASP A 52 24.52 5.87 4.99
N THR A 53 23.24 5.50 4.80
CA THR A 53 22.66 5.27 3.48
C THR A 53 22.45 6.58 2.73
N LYS A 54 23.08 6.70 1.55
CA LYS A 54 22.90 7.82 0.61
C LYS A 54 21.64 7.69 -0.26
N GLU A 55 20.96 6.54 -0.21
CA GLU A 55 19.72 6.33 -0.95
C GLU A 55 18.63 7.25 -0.39
N LYS A 56 18.13 8.14 -1.25
CA LYS A 56 16.96 8.97 -0.94
C LYS A 56 15.79 8.44 -1.75
N ALA A 57 14.63 8.34 -1.12
CA ALA A 57 13.40 7.99 -1.82
C ALA A 57 13.17 8.97 -2.98
N ASN A 58 13.26 8.47 -4.21
CA ASN A 58 13.02 9.25 -5.42
C ASN A 58 11.64 8.93 -5.98
N HIS A 59 10.88 9.97 -6.33
CA HIS A 59 9.55 9.83 -6.93
C HIS A 59 9.59 9.10 -8.28
N GLU A 60 10.70 9.22 -9.00
CA GLU A 60 10.90 8.58 -10.30
C GLU A 60 11.09 7.06 -10.17
N GLU A 61 11.82 6.62 -9.15
CA GLU A 61 12.00 5.19 -8.83
C GLU A 61 10.66 4.55 -8.46
N VAL A 62 9.83 5.27 -7.68
CA VAL A 62 8.47 4.84 -7.32
C VAL A 62 7.61 4.63 -8.57
N LEU A 63 7.67 5.55 -9.53
CA LEU A 63 6.94 5.44 -10.79
C LEU A 63 7.46 4.28 -11.65
N GLU A 64 8.78 4.06 -11.68
CA GLU A 64 9.38 2.95 -12.41
C GLU A 64 8.99 1.59 -11.82
N ALA A 65 9.07 1.43 -10.49
CA ALA A 65 8.63 0.23 -9.79
C ALA A 65 7.14 -0.07 -10.04
N SER A 66 6.31 0.97 -10.08
CA SER A 66 4.89 0.88 -10.42
C SER A 66 4.67 0.39 -11.84
N ARG A 67 5.39 0.96 -12.83
CA ARG A 67 5.32 0.54 -14.24
C ARG A 67 5.77 -0.91 -14.43
N LYS A 68 6.86 -1.32 -13.76
CA LYS A 68 7.35 -2.71 -13.80
C LYS A 68 6.33 -3.71 -13.26
N SER A 69 5.56 -3.31 -12.25
CA SER A 69 4.59 -4.16 -11.57
C SER A 69 3.19 -4.12 -12.21
N ALA A 70 2.94 -3.21 -13.16
CA ALA A 70 1.62 -2.93 -13.72
C ALA A 70 0.90 -4.19 -14.24
N ARG A 71 1.55 -4.99 -15.09
CA ARG A 71 0.95 -6.22 -15.65
C ARG A 71 0.62 -7.27 -14.59
N THR A 72 1.47 -7.40 -13.59
CA THR A 72 1.25 -8.35 -12.49
C THR A 72 0.08 -7.91 -11.62
N LEU A 73 0.01 -6.61 -11.29
CA LEU A 73 -1.10 -6.03 -10.55
C LEU A 73 -2.43 -6.15 -11.30
N GLU A 74 -2.43 -5.85 -12.59
CA GLU A 74 -3.60 -6.01 -13.45
C GLU A 74 -4.12 -7.45 -13.42
N LYS A 75 -3.22 -8.43 -13.59
CA LYS A 75 -3.57 -9.85 -13.53
C LYS A 75 -4.10 -10.24 -12.15
N MET A 76 -3.45 -9.79 -11.07
CA MET A 76 -3.87 -10.08 -9.70
C MET A 76 -5.27 -9.53 -9.42
N VAL A 77 -5.52 -8.26 -9.74
CA VAL A 77 -6.82 -7.63 -9.54
C VAL A 77 -7.89 -8.30 -10.40
N SER A 78 -7.58 -8.64 -11.65
CA SER A 78 -8.52 -9.35 -12.54
C SER A 78 -8.95 -10.70 -11.96
N VAL A 79 -8.00 -11.50 -11.47
CA VAL A 79 -8.30 -12.78 -10.82
C VAL A 79 -9.05 -12.58 -9.51
N LEU A 80 -8.71 -11.54 -8.75
CA LEU A 80 -9.37 -11.23 -7.49
C LEU A 80 -10.85 -10.90 -7.72
N VAL A 81 -11.15 -10.02 -8.70
CA VAL A 81 -12.52 -9.67 -9.06
C VAL A 81 -13.32 -10.89 -9.51
N GLN A 82 -12.73 -11.79 -10.31
CA GLN A 82 -13.38 -13.05 -10.71
C GLN A 82 -13.70 -13.98 -9.53
N ARG A 83 -12.95 -13.89 -8.44
CA ARG A 83 -13.12 -14.72 -7.23
C ARG A 83 -13.98 -14.07 -6.15
N ILE A 84 -14.35 -12.79 -6.32
CA ILE A 84 -15.30 -12.16 -5.42
C ILE A 84 -16.67 -12.80 -5.67
N GLU A 85 -17.19 -13.51 -4.67
CA GLU A 85 -18.54 -14.03 -4.70
C GLU A 85 -19.54 -12.87 -4.88
N HIS A 86 -20.52 -13.06 -5.76
CA HIS A 86 -21.64 -12.13 -5.89
C HIS A 86 -22.45 -12.18 -4.60
N ASN A 87 -22.34 -11.14 -3.78
CA ASN A 87 -23.12 -11.02 -2.57
C ASN A 87 -24.54 -10.58 -2.96
N ASN A 88 -25.43 -11.55 -3.24
CA ASN A 88 -26.86 -11.32 -3.50
C ASN A 88 -27.66 -10.99 -2.23
N ASN A 89 -27.05 -10.32 -1.25
CA ASN A 89 -27.74 -9.90 -0.03
C ASN A 89 -28.65 -8.70 -0.34
N LEU A 90 -29.80 -9.01 -0.96
CA LEU A 90 -31.07 -8.36 -0.66
C LEU A 90 -31.46 -8.80 0.76
N ALA A 91 -31.04 -8.02 1.74
CA ALA A 91 -31.65 -7.99 3.06
C ALA A 91 -31.97 -6.53 3.37
#